data_AF-A0A929QTR4-F1
#
_entry.id   AF-A0A929QTR4-F1
#
_cell.length_a   1.000
_cell.length_b   1.000
_cell.length_c   1.000
_cell.angle_alpha   90.00
_cell.angle_beta   90.00
_cell.angle_gamma   90.00
#
_symmetry.space_group_name_H-M   'P 1'
#
loop_
_entity.id
_entity.type
_entity.pdbx_description
1 polymer ?
#
loop_
_entity_poly.entity_id
_entity_poly.type
_entity_poly.pdbx_seq_one_letter_code
_entity_poly.pdbx_strand_id
1 'polypeptide(L)'
;MTLETLPAKPINSRFNDSQWEAIHQRGSNILVSASAGSGKTTVLIERILNHLLTHYANMDQLLVSTFTEAAASEMKARMENRLKQAVNQTADRAEQAHLVSQLQLLPASHIRTLHSFCLQVIQQYFYIIDFDPSFRLLTDETQKSLLYQEVWQELMIDLAQEPDWQEKLFQLLAQFSPGPSDQGLYQLVLDLYQFASSHPEPQVWLSQLAQQALHFEDFAQTGLYQAVLLPEWQASLSHAQHLLEQALASLESLTDAMIGKLQPLLEAARSQVQ
;
A
#
# COMPACT_ATOMS: atom_id res chain seq x y z
N MET A 1 -2.89 29.52 19.10
CA MET A 1 -1.47 29.32 18.75
C MET A 1 -0.99 30.55 18.04
N THR A 2 -0.14 31.34 18.69
CA THR A 2 0.50 32.52 18.08
C THR A 2 1.46 32.03 17.00
N LEU A 3 1.28 32.51 15.77
CA LEU A 3 2.29 32.38 14.71
C LEU A 3 3.55 33.09 15.21
N GLU A 4 4.53 32.34 15.70
CA GLU A 4 5.85 32.89 16.00
C GLU A 4 6.40 33.47 14.70
N THR A 5 6.76 34.75 14.74
CA THR A 5 7.32 35.45 13.58
C THR A 5 8.62 34.78 13.17
N LEU A 6 8.70 34.35 11.91
CA LEU A 6 9.91 33.76 11.34
C LEU A 6 11.11 34.69 11.57
N PRO A 7 12.27 34.17 12.03
CA PRO A 7 13.46 34.99 12.18
C PRO A 7 13.92 35.52 10.82
N ALA A 8 14.41 36.75 10.81
CA ALA A 8 14.94 37.37 9.59
C ALA A 8 16.13 36.55 9.06
N LYS A 9 16.08 36.21 7.77
CA LYS A 9 17.14 35.45 7.12
C LYS A 9 18.41 36.31 6.98
N PRO A 10 19.58 35.82 7.42
CA PRO A 10 20.85 36.52 7.20
C PRO A 10 21.19 36.63 5.71
N ILE A 11 21.77 37.77 5.32
CA ILE A 11 22.17 38.06 3.92
C ILE A 11 23.12 36.99 3.35
N ASN A 12 23.99 36.43 4.21
CA ASN A 12 24.98 35.41 3.82
C ASN A 12 24.53 33.97 4.16
N SER A 13 23.22 33.73 4.31
CA SER A 13 22.70 32.39 4.58
C SER A 13 22.91 31.47 3.37
N ARG A 14 23.42 30.26 3.62
CA ARG A 14 23.54 29.20 2.60
C ARG A 14 22.20 28.61 2.16
N PHE A 15 21.10 28.93 2.87
CA PHE A 15 19.76 28.43 2.58
C PHE A 15 18.97 29.45 1.77
N ASN A 16 18.24 28.99 0.76
CA ASN A 16 17.26 29.83 0.07
C ASN A 16 16.06 30.16 0.98
N ASP A 17 15.15 31.02 0.54
CA ASP A 17 14.05 31.50 1.39
C ASP A 17 13.11 30.37 1.83
N SER A 18 12.76 29.46 0.90
CA SER A 18 11.92 28.30 1.21
C SER A 18 12.58 27.31 2.18
N GLN A 19 13.89 27.11 2.07
CA GLN A 19 14.65 26.27 3.01
C GLN A 19 14.75 26.92 4.38
N TRP A 20 14.95 28.24 4.44
CA TRP A 20 14.99 28.99 5.70
C TRP A 20 13.65 28.92 6.43
N GLU A 21 12.55 29.12 5.70
CA GLU A 21 11.19 28.96 6.21
C GLU A 21 10.96 27.53 6.73
N ALA A 22 11.31 26.51 5.94
CA ALA A 22 11.20 25.11 6.35
C ALA A 22 12.02 24.76 7.60
N ILE A 23 13.14 25.44 7.87
CA ILE A 23 13.96 25.24 9.07
C ILE A 23 13.33 25.88 10.30
N HIS A 24 12.71 27.06 10.17
CA HIS A 24 12.31 27.88 11.32
C HIS A 24 10.81 27.90 11.62
N GLN A 25 9.95 27.59 10.65
CA GLN A 25 8.48 27.64 10.82
C GLN A 25 7.99 26.64 11.87
N ARG A 26 7.03 27.06 12.71
CA ARG A 26 6.49 26.30 13.85
C ARG A 26 4.99 26.51 14.01
N GLY A 27 4.36 25.69 14.86
CA GLY A 27 2.96 25.83 15.26
C GLY A 27 1.94 25.31 14.25
N SER A 28 2.39 24.66 13.17
CA SER A 28 1.53 24.04 12.16
C SER A 28 2.20 22.83 11.53
N ASN A 29 1.38 22.00 10.85
CA ASN A 29 1.90 20.97 9.96
C ASN A 29 2.51 21.63 8.72
N ILE A 30 3.66 21.12 8.28
CA ILE A 30 4.40 21.67 7.13
C ILE A 30 4.61 20.55 6.12
N LEU A 31 4.22 20.79 4.87
CA LEU A 31 4.52 19.92 3.74
C LEU A 31 5.60 20.59 2.88
N VAL A 32 6.77 19.94 2.78
CA VAL A 32 7.87 20.43 1.94
C VAL A 32 7.91 19.64 0.64
N SER A 33 7.49 20.27 -0.45
CA SER A 33 7.63 19.70 -1.80
C SER A 33 9.02 20.04 -2.35
N ALA A 34 9.79 19.03 -2.75
CA ALA A 34 11.17 19.24 -3.18
C ALA A 34 11.66 18.16 -4.16
N SER A 35 12.23 18.61 -5.29
CA SER A 35 12.86 17.74 -6.31
C SER A 35 14.08 16.97 -5.78
N ALA A 36 14.52 15.95 -6.51
CA ALA A 36 15.79 15.28 -6.21
C ALA A 36 16.95 16.29 -6.16
N GLY A 37 17.90 16.10 -5.24
CA GLY A 37 19.06 17.00 -5.10
C GLY A 37 18.81 18.35 -4.42
N SER A 38 17.58 18.69 -4.02
CA SER A 38 17.26 19.99 -3.40
C SER A 38 17.72 20.17 -1.93
N GLY A 39 18.46 19.20 -1.39
CA GLY A 39 18.97 19.26 -0.02
C GLY A 39 17.94 18.96 1.08
N LYS A 40 16.83 18.25 0.78
CA LYS A 40 15.78 17.87 1.76
C LYS A 40 16.33 17.37 3.09
N THR A 41 17.26 16.42 3.05
CA THR A 41 17.87 15.83 4.25
C THR A 41 18.65 16.89 5.04
N THR A 42 19.38 17.77 4.36
CA THR A 42 20.10 18.88 5.00
C THR A 42 19.14 19.83 5.69
N VAL A 43 18.05 20.22 5.01
CA VAL A 43 17.00 21.08 5.59
C VAL A 43 16.40 20.44 6.85
N LEU A 44 16.09 19.14 6.81
CA LEU A 44 15.52 18.43 7.96
C LEU A 44 16.51 18.36 9.14
N ILE A 45 17.79 18.12 8.89
CA ILE A 45 18.83 18.10 9.94
C ILE A 45 18.98 19.47 10.59
N GLU A 46 18.98 20.54 9.80
CA GLU A 46 19.09 21.90 10.34
C GLU A 46 17.84 22.32 11.08
N ARG A 47 16.66 21.85 10.64
CA ARG A 47 15.41 22.00 11.39
C ARG A 47 15.49 21.32 12.75
N ILE A 48 15.96 20.07 12.81
CA ILE A 48 16.17 19.36 14.08
C ILE A 48 17.13 20.15 14.97
N LEU A 49 18.28 20.56 14.44
CA LEU A 49 19.24 21.37 15.19
C LEU A 49 18.63 22.68 15.70
N ASN A 50 17.84 23.36 14.89
CA ASN A 50 17.15 24.58 15.28
C ASN A 50 16.19 24.34 16.46
N HIS A 51 15.45 23.23 16.45
CA HIS A 51 14.61 22.83 17.58
C HIS A 51 15.42 22.58 18.86
N LEU A 52 16.60 21.98 18.75
CA LEU A 52 17.49 21.76 19.89
C LEU A 52 18.04 23.08 20.45
N LEU A 53 18.57 23.95 19.58
CA LEU A 53 19.18 25.23 19.97
C LEU A 53 18.20 26.19 20.63
N THR A 54 16.94 26.13 20.22
CA THR A 54 15.87 26.96 20.80
C THR A 54 15.17 26.31 22.00
N HIS A 55 15.70 25.18 22.49
CA HIS A 55 15.10 24.39 23.58
C HIS A 55 13.63 24.00 23.32
N TYR A 56 13.25 23.85 22.06
CA TYR A 56 11.90 23.43 21.67
C TYR A 56 11.66 21.94 21.96
N ALA A 57 12.69 21.12 21.77
CA ALA A 57 12.68 19.68 22.05
C ALA A 57 14.10 19.18 22.30
N ASN A 58 14.23 18.09 23.03
CA ASN A 58 15.45 17.29 23.10
C ASN A 58 15.46 16.19 22.02
N MET A 59 16.63 15.60 21.76
CA MET A 59 16.79 14.56 20.72
C MET A 59 15.90 13.32 20.93
N ASP A 60 15.62 12.95 22.18
CA ASP A 60 14.75 11.84 22.57
C ASP A 60 13.25 12.17 22.48
N GLN A 61 12.89 13.43 22.28
CA GLN A 61 11.50 13.90 22.14
C GLN A 61 11.07 14.04 20.67
N LEU A 62 11.95 13.71 19.72
CA LEU A 62 11.70 13.82 18.29
C LEU A 62 11.50 12.45 17.65
N LEU A 63 10.40 12.28 16.92
CA LEU A 63 10.19 11.14 16.02
C LEU A 63 10.52 11.55 14.58
N VAL A 64 11.51 10.86 14.00
CA VAL A 64 11.93 11.07 12.62
C VAL A 64 11.83 9.75 11.88
N SER A 65 10.85 9.67 10.97
CA SER A 65 10.59 8.44 10.21
C SER A 65 11.17 8.50 8.80
N THR A 66 11.79 7.40 8.35
CA THR A 66 12.29 7.21 6.97
C THR A 66 11.72 5.94 6.34
N PHE A 67 11.84 5.84 5.01
CA PHE A 67 11.36 4.67 4.28
C PHE A 67 12.24 3.42 4.50
N THR A 68 13.55 3.60 4.63
CA THR A 68 14.51 2.50 4.80
C THR A 68 15.36 2.67 6.05
N GLU A 69 15.84 1.55 6.60
CA GLU A 69 16.78 1.53 7.72
C GLU A 69 18.13 2.17 7.35
N ALA A 70 18.56 2.01 6.09
CA ALA A 70 19.76 2.68 5.59
C ALA A 70 19.63 4.21 5.64
N ALA A 71 18.48 4.76 5.23
CA ALA A 71 18.22 6.19 5.30
C ALA A 71 18.15 6.70 6.75
N ALA A 72 17.59 5.91 7.67
CA ALA A 72 17.57 6.25 9.10
C ALA A 72 19.00 6.29 9.67
N SER A 73 19.82 5.28 9.38
CA SER A 73 21.22 5.21 9.80
C SER A 73 22.05 6.37 9.23
N GLU A 74 21.88 6.66 7.94
CA GLU A 74 22.52 7.80 7.29
C GLU A 74 22.10 9.12 7.95
N MET A 75 20.81 9.30 8.24
CA MET A 75 20.30 10.49 8.90
C MET A 75 20.88 10.65 10.30
N LYS A 76 20.98 9.57 11.08
CA LYS A 76 21.60 9.56 12.41
C LYS A 76 23.07 9.97 12.34
N ALA A 77 23.84 9.40 11.41
CA ALA A 77 25.25 9.75 11.21
C ALA A 77 25.45 11.22 10.78
N ARG A 78 24.61 11.72 9.87
CA ARG A 78 24.65 13.13 9.46
C ARG A 78 24.28 14.07 10.61
N MET A 79 23.29 13.71 11.43
CA MET A 79 22.90 14.47 12.62
C MET A 79 24.03 14.51 13.65
N GLU A 80 24.69 13.37 13.92
CA GLU A 80 25.84 13.29 14.81
C GLU A 80 26.96 14.23 14.39
N ASN A 81 27.35 14.17 13.11
CA ASN A 81 28.39 15.04 12.57
C ASN A 81 27.99 16.52 12.67
N ARG A 82 26.73 16.83 12.40
CA ARG A 82 26.23 18.21 12.48
C ARG A 82 26.21 18.75 13.91
N LEU A 83 25.84 17.92 14.90
CA LEU A 83 25.91 18.27 16.32
C LEU A 83 27.36 18.52 16.76
N LYS A 84 28.30 17.64 16.39
CA LYS A 84 29.74 17.84 16.68
C LYS A 84 30.26 19.15 16.10
N GLN A 85 29.85 19.50 14.88
CA GLN A 85 30.19 20.79 14.28
C GLN A 85 29.59 21.97 15.07
N ALA A 86 28.31 21.88 15.49
CA ALA A 86 27.66 22.93 16.28
C ALA A 86 28.37 23.16 17.62
N VAL A 87 28.74 22.08 18.33
CA VAL A 87 29.51 22.12 19.59
C VAL A 87 30.84 22.86 19.43
N ASN A 88 31.51 22.71 18.28
CA ASN A 88 32.78 23.36 17.98
C ASN A 88 32.63 24.81 17.48
N GLN A 89 31.45 25.18 17.00
CA GLN A 89 31.17 26.51 16.43
C GLN A 89 30.65 27.51 17.47
N THR A 90 30.01 27.03 18.53
CA THR A 90 29.46 27.90 19.57
C THR A 90 30.54 28.35 20.55
N ALA A 91 30.51 29.63 20.91
CA ALA A 91 31.37 30.21 21.94
C ALA A 91 30.68 30.23 23.32
N ASP A 92 29.37 29.98 23.37
CA ASP A 92 28.61 29.94 24.61
C ASP A 92 28.77 28.56 25.28
N ARG A 93 29.27 28.57 26.52
CA ARG A 93 29.45 27.36 27.33
C ARG A 93 28.13 26.67 27.67
N ALA A 94 27.05 27.43 27.86
CA ALA A 94 25.75 26.86 28.17
C ALA A 94 25.17 26.11 26.96
N GLU A 95 25.19 26.76 25.79
CA GLU A 95 24.79 26.13 24.52
C GLU A 95 25.67 24.92 24.19
N GLN A 96 26.98 25.03 24.40
CA GLN A 96 27.91 23.92 24.20
C GLN A 96 27.56 22.71 25.08
N ALA A 97 27.31 22.93 26.38
CA ALA A 97 26.93 21.87 27.30
C ALA A 97 25.60 21.20 26.89
N HIS A 98 24.61 21.98 26.46
CA HIS A 98 23.35 21.47 25.94
C HIS A 98 23.54 20.63 24.68
N LEU A 99 24.32 21.10 23.69
CA LEU A 99 24.58 20.33 22.47
C LEU A 99 25.33 19.02 22.76
N VAL A 100 26.22 19.01 23.75
CA VAL A 100 26.89 17.79 24.23
C VAL A 100 25.88 16.82 24.87
N SER A 101 24.91 17.30 25.66
CA SER A 101 23.85 16.43 26.19
C SER A 101 22.97 15.87 25.07
N GLN A 102 22.67 16.67 24.03
CA GLN A 102 21.92 16.19 22.87
C GLN A 102 22.66 15.10 22.09
N LEU A 103 24.00 15.18 21.98
CA LEU A 103 24.82 14.09 21.43
C LEU A 103 24.70 12.79 22.22
N GLN A 104 24.61 12.88 23.56
CA GLN A 104 24.43 11.70 24.42
C GLN A 104 23.04 11.07 24.30
N LEU A 105 22.02 11.87 23.95
CA LEU A 105 20.65 11.40 23.71
C LEU A 105 20.45 10.85 22.29
N LEU A 106 21.31 11.20 21.33
CA LEU A 106 21.21 10.74 19.94
C LEU A 106 21.09 9.21 19.78
N PRO A 107 21.82 8.35 20.52
CA PRO A 107 21.65 6.90 20.46
C PRO A 107 20.21 6.45 20.75
N ALA A 108 19.54 7.09 21.71
CA ALA A 108 18.18 6.79 22.15
C ALA A 108 17.08 7.49 21.31
N SER A 109 17.44 8.41 20.41
CA SER A 109 16.49 9.14 19.57
C SER A 109 15.64 8.23 18.67
N HIS A 110 14.44 8.70 18.30
CA HIS A 110 13.52 7.98 17.42
C HIS A 110 13.74 8.28 15.94
N ILE A 111 14.98 8.13 15.45
CA ILE A 111 15.32 8.19 14.02
C ILE A 111 15.32 6.76 13.45
N ARG A 112 14.25 6.36 12.75
CA ARG A 112 14.02 4.96 12.34
C ARG A 112 12.96 4.84 11.24
N THR A 113 12.70 3.63 10.74
CA THR A 113 11.53 3.40 9.88
C THR A 113 10.21 3.43 10.66
N LEU A 114 9.10 3.66 9.95
CA LEU A 114 7.77 3.54 10.56
C LEU A 114 7.53 2.15 11.14
N HIS A 115 7.95 1.09 10.45
CA HIS A 115 7.86 -0.30 10.93
C HIS A 115 8.57 -0.49 12.28
N SER A 116 9.83 -0.04 12.38
CA SER A 116 10.62 -0.14 13.61
C SER A 116 10.05 0.71 14.75
N PHE A 117 9.36 1.81 14.44
CA PHE A 117 8.61 2.58 15.43
C PHE A 117 7.37 1.82 15.93
N CYS A 118 6.53 1.32 15.02
CA CYS A 118 5.35 0.54 15.36
C CYS A 118 5.70 -0.72 16.18
N LEU A 119 6.82 -1.38 15.85
CA LEU A 119 7.30 -2.52 16.62
C LEU A 119 7.58 -2.14 18.08
N GLN A 120 8.24 -1.00 18.33
CA GLN A 120 8.48 -0.51 19.68
C GLN A 120 7.16 -0.21 20.40
N VAL A 121 6.18 0.38 19.71
CA VAL A 121 4.86 0.67 20.29
C VAL A 121 4.17 -0.62 20.73
N ILE A 122 4.15 -1.65 19.87
CA ILE A 122 3.56 -2.95 20.21
C ILE A 122 4.29 -3.58 21.40
N GLN A 123 5.63 -3.58 21.41
CA GLN A 123 6.42 -4.13 22.52
C GLN A 123 6.20 -3.40 23.84
N GLN A 124 5.93 -2.09 23.79
CA GLN A 124 5.70 -1.28 24.99
C GLN A 124 4.26 -1.42 25.52
N TYR A 125 3.29 -1.63 24.64
CA TYR A 125 1.86 -1.57 24.95
C TYR A 125 1.11 -2.87 24.62
N PHE A 126 1.81 -4.00 24.53
CA PHE A 126 1.24 -5.31 24.18
C PHE A 126 0.02 -5.71 25.02
N TYR A 127 0.01 -5.29 26.29
CA TYR A 127 -1.05 -5.57 27.25
C TYR A 127 -2.40 -4.91 26.92
N ILE A 128 -2.42 -3.90 26.03
CA ILE A 128 -3.66 -3.25 25.59
C ILE A 128 -4.44 -4.13 24.62
N ILE A 129 -3.73 -4.93 23.83
CA ILE A 129 -4.29 -5.73 22.72
C ILE A 129 -4.27 -7.24 23.01
N ASP A 130 -4.06 -7.64 24.27
CA ASP A 130 -3.93 -9.04 24.72
C ASP A 130 -2.93 -9.85 23.87
N PHE A 131 -1.77 -9.23 23.57
CA PHE A 131 -0.76 -9.80 22.69
C PHE A 131 0.45 -10.26 23.50
N ASP A 132 1.03 -11.42 23.16
CA ASP A 132 2.21 -11.93 23.88
C ASP A 132 3.44 -11.03 23.60
N PRO A 133 4.12 -10.49 24.63
CA PRO A 133 5.33 -9.69 24.45
C PRO A 133 6.51 -10.47 23.84
N SER A 134 6.48 -11.79 23.90
CA SER A 134 7.51 -12.70 23.39
C SER A 134 7.31 -13.05 21.92
N PHE A 135 6.59 -12.23 21.17
CA PHE A 135 6.33 -12.48 19.76
C PHE A 135 7.60 -12.40 18.92
N ARG A 136 7.62 -13.21 17.86
CA ARG A 136 8.65 -13.18 16.82
C ARG A 136 8.05 -12.60 15.55
N LEU A 137 8.70 -11.58 15.00
CA LEU A 137 8.36 -11.11 13.66
C LEU A 137 8.69 -12.18 12.62
N LEU A 138 7.68 -12.57 11.85
CA LEU A 138 7.82 -13.48 10.74
C LEU A 138 8.22 -12.70 9.49
N THR A 139 9.49 -12.79 9.09
CA THR A 139 10.04 -12.08 7.92
C THR A 139 10.26 -12.98 6.71
N ASP A 140 10.29 -14.29 6.91
CA ASP A 140 10.51 -15.26 5.85
C ASP A 140 9.22 -15.51 5.07
N GLU A 141 9.23 -15.18 3.77
CA GLU A 141 8.05 -15.32 2.91
C GLU A 141 7.63 -16.78 2.71
N THR A 142 8.58 -17.73 2.78
CA THR A 142 8.25 -19.16 2.69
C THR A 142 7.47 -19.60 3.93
N GLN A 143 7.94 -19.19 5.12
CA GLN A 143 7.24 -19.48 6.38
C GLN A 143 5.85 -18.84 6.43
N LYS A 144 5.70 -17.60 5.94
CA LYS A 144 4.39 -16.96 5.81
C LYS A 144 3.46 -17.73 4.88
N SER A 145 3.96 -18.13 3.70
CA SER A 145 3.17 -18.87 2.71
C SER A 145 2.71 -20.23 3.25
N LEU A 146 3.58 -20.95 3.97
CA LEU A 146 3.21 -22.20 4.64
C LEU A 146 2.11 -21.99 5.67
N LEU A 147 2.21 -20.95 6.50
CA LEU A 147 1.18 -20.62 7.49
C LEU A 147 -0.17 -20.30 6.83
N TYR A 148 -0.18 -19.54 5.73
CA TYR A 148 -1.41 -19.26 4.99
C TYR A 148 -2.03 -20.53 4.39
N GLN A 149 -1.19 -21.44 3.87
CA GLN A 149 -1.65 -22.72 3.36
C GLN A 149 -2.24 -23.61 4.46
N GLU A 150 -1.62 -23.66 5.64
CA GLU A 150 -2.13 -24.40 6.80
C GLU A 150 -3.51 -23.89 7.22
N VAL A 151 -3.64 -22.56 7.41
CA VAL A 151 -4.92 -21.93 7.77
C VAL A 151 -5.99 -22.14 6.69
N TRP A 152 -5.60 -22.09 5.42
CA TRP A 152 -6.52 -22.35 4.31
C TRP A 152 -7.06 -23.78 4.32
N GLN A 153 -6.19 -24.76 4.54
CA GLN A 153 -6.60 -26.17 4.58
C GLN A 153 -7.56 -26.44 5.73
N GLU A 154 -7.29 -25.89 6.91
CA GLU A 154 -8.20 -25.98 8.07
C GLU A 154 -9.55 -25.32 7.77
N LEU A 155 -9.55 -24.09 7.23
CA LEU A 155 -10.75 -23.37 6.85
C LEU A 155 -11.61 -24.16 5.85
N MET A 156 -10.99 -24.76 4.83
CA MET A 156 -11.68 -25.56 3.83
C MET A 156 -12.35 -26.81 4.42
N ILE A 157 -11.68 -27.46 5.38
CA ILE A 157 -12.23 -28.62 6.09
C ILE A 157 -13.43 -28.19 6.94
N ASP A 158 -13.31 -27.10 7.69
CA ASP A 158 -14.37 -26.59 8.56
C ASP A 158 -15.60 -26.19 7.73
N LEU A 159 -15.43 -25.41 6.66
CA LEU A 159 -16.52 -25.00 5.77
C LEU A 159 -17.20 -26.17 5.06
N ALA A 160 -16.46 -27.24 4.75
CA ALA A 160 -17.03 -28.44 4.15
C ALA A 160 -17.86 -29.27 5.15
N GLN A 161 -17.62 -29.14 6.46
CA GLN A 161 -18.39 -29.81 7.49
C GLN A 161 -19.65 -29.01 7.90
N GLU A 162 -19.66 -27.70 7.65
CA GLU A 162 -20.78 -26.81 7.94
C GLU A 162 -21.89 -26.89 6.88
N PRO A 163 -23.11 -27.36 7.21
CA PRO A 163 -24.18 -27.59 6.23
C PRO A 163 -24.57 -26.35 5.41
N ASP A 164 -24.56 -25.17 6.03
CA ASP A 164 -24.92 -23.90 5.38
C ASP A 164 -23.86 -23.40 4.38
N TRP A 165 -22.65 -23.96 4.45
CA TRP A 165 -21.50 -23.56 3.63
C TRP A 165 -21.17 -24.56 2.53
N GLN A 166 -21.55 -25.83 2.66
CA GLN A 166 -21.24 -26.87 1.65
C GLN A 166 -21.63 -26.44 0.22
N GLU A 167 -22.87 -26.02 0.02
CA GLU A 167 -23.37 -25.61 -1.30
C GLU A 167 -22.67 -24.34 -1.81
N LYS A 168 -22.45 -23.36 -0.93
CA LYS A 168 -21.77 -22.10 -1.28
C LYS A 168 -20.31 -22.33 -1.64
N LEU A 169 -19.63 -23.19 -0.89
CA LEU A 169 -18.24 -23.55 -1.14
C LEU A 169 -18.09 -24.25 -2.48
N PHE A 170 -19.00 -25.18 -2.80
CA PHE A 170 -19.01 -25.84 -4.11
C PHE A 170 -19.18 -24.83 -5.25
N GLN A 171 -20.11 -23.86 -5.11
CA GLN A 171 -20.31 -22.80 -6.10
C GLN A 171 -19.07 -21.92 -6.27
N LEU A 172 -18.42 -21.53 -5.16
CA LEU A 172 -17.18 -20.75 -5.20
C LEU A 172 -16.03 -21.50 -5.88
N LEU A 173 -15.86 -22.78 -5.57
CA LEU A 173 -14.84 -23.62 -6.20
C LEU A 173 -15.11 -23.79 -7.70
N ALA A 174 -16.35 -24.09 -8.09
CA ALA A 174 -16.71 -24.23 -9.50
C ALA A 174 -16.44 -22.95 -10.30
N GLN A 175 -16.66 -21.78 -9.69
CA GLN A 175 -16.49 -20.48 -10.34
C GLN A 175 -15.02 -20.03 -10.40
N PHE A 176 -14.27 -20.19 -9.31
CA PHE A 176 -12.93 -19.58 -9.15
C PHE A 176 -11.79 -20.59 -9.18
N SER A 177 -12.08 -21.88 -9.34
CA SER A 177 -11.09 -22.95 -9.40
C SER A 177 -11.46 -23.98 -10.47
N PRO A 178 -11.32 -23.64 -11.77
CA PRO A 178 -11.63 -24.57 -12.85
C PRO A 178 -10.60 -25.70 -12.88
N GLY A 179 -10.93 -26.84 -12.25
CA GLY A 179 -10.08 -28.03 -12.18
C GLY A 179 -10.23 -28.83 -10.89
N PRO A 180 -9.38 -29.84 -10.66
CA PRO A 180 -9.42 -30.67 -9.45
C PRO A 180 -8.78 -30.01 -8.21
N SER A 181 -8.37 -28.75 -8.31
CA SER A 181 -7.58 -28.05 -7.29
C SER A 181 -8.29 -26.79 -6.85
N ASP A 182 -8.18 -26.47 -5.56
CA ASP A 182 -8.70 -25.27 -4.88
C ASP A 182 -7.78 -24.04 -4.98
N GLN A 183 -6.64 -24.17 -5.66
CA GLN A 183 -5.59 -23.14 -5.70
C GLN A 183 -6.07 -21.80 -6.26
N GLY A 184 -7.02 -21.80 -7.20
CA GLY A 184 -7.57 -20.57 -7.76
C GLY A 184 -8.36 -19.76 -6.72
N LEU A 185 -9.18 -20.44 -5.92
CA LEU A 185 -9.96 -19.83 -4.85
C LEU A 185 -9.05 -19.39 -3.70
N TYR A 186 -8.06 -20.22 -3.33
CA TYR A 186 -7.03 -19.86 -2.37
C TYR A 186 -6.35 -18.53 -2.73
N GLN A 187 -5.84 -18.43 -3.96
CA GLN A 187 -5.12 -17.23 -4.41
C GLN A 187 -6.03 -16.00 -4.39
N LEU A 188 -7.27 -16.14 -4.85
CA LEU A 188 -8.25 -15.05 -4.83
C LEU A 188 -8.53 -14.55 -3.41
N VAL A 189 -8.76 -15.45 -2.46
CA VAL A 189 -9.02 -15.09 -1.05
C VAL A 189 -7.80 -14.44 -0.42
N LEU A 190 -6.60 -14.97 -0.69
CA LEU A 190 -5.36 -14.41 -0.18
C LEU A 190 -5.10 -13.00 -0.73
N ASP A 191 -5.28 -12.79 -2.04
CA ASP A 191 -5.11 -11.48 -2.68
C ASP A 191 -6.12 -10.47 -2.11
N LEU A 192 -7.37 -10.88 -1.93
CA LEU A 192 -8.41 -10.04 -1.33
C LEU A 192 -8.07 -9.67 0.13
N TYR A 193 -7.60 -10.63 0.92
CA TYR A 193 -7.17 -10.40 2.30
C TYR A 193 -5.97 -9.44 2.36
N GLN A 194 -4.95 -9.65 1.52
CA GLN A 194 -3.76 -8.79 1.48
C GLN A 194 -4.10 -7.37 1.05
N PHE A 195 -4.98 -7.23 0.05
CA PHE A 195 -5.45 -5.91 -0.39
C PHE A 195 -6.26 -5.21 0.70
N ALA A 196 -7.21 -5.91 1.32
CA ALA A 196 -8.00 -5.38 2.44
C ALA A 196 -7.10 -4.91 3.60
N SER A 197 -6.04 -5.67 3.90
CA SER A 197 -5.08 -5.35 4.96
C SER A 197 -4.26 -4.07 4.73
N SER A 198 -4.29 -3.51 3.51
CA SER A 198 -3.68 -2.21 3.22
C SER A 198 -4.56 -1.02 3.64
N HIS A 199 -5.83 -1.27 3.97
CA HIS A 199 -6.76 -0.26 4.46
C HIS A 199 -6.74 -0.17 6.00
N PRO A 200 -7.03 1.02 6.59
CA PRO A 200 -7.08 1.18 8.04
C PRO A 200 -8.10 0.27 8.74
N GLU A 201 -9.22 -0.04 8.07
CA GLU A 201 -10.30 -0.89 8.60
C GLU A 201 -10.64 -2.01 7.59
N PRO A 202 -9.83 -3.09 7.52
CA PRO A 202 -9.96 -4.13 6.49
C PRO A 202 -11.33 -4.79 6.42
N GLN A 203 -11.94 -5.07 7.58
CA GLN A 203 -13.26 -5.73 7.66
C GLN A 203 -14.39 -4.83 7.16
N VAL A 204 -14.34 -3.54 7.50
CA VAL A 204 -15.32 -2.55 7.00
C VAL A 204 -15.22 -2.46 5.49
N TRP A 205 -13.99 -2.37 4.96
CA TRP A 205 -13.75 -2.32 3.52
C TRP A 205 -14.30 -3.55 2.79
N LEU A 206 -14.04 -4.77 3.29
CA LEU A 206 -14.57 -6.01 2.72
C LEU A 206 -16.10 -6.02 2.72
N SER A 207 -16.73 -5.58 3.81
CA SER A 207 -18.20 -5.54 3.91
C SER A 207 -18.84 -4.56 2.93
N GLN A 208 -18.18 -3.44 2.65
CA GLN A 208 -18.65 -2.43 1.69
C GLN A 208 -18.48 -2.89 0.23
N LEU A 209 -17.41 -3.62 -0.07
CA LEU A 209 -17.18 -4.18 -1.40
C LEU A 209 -18.34 -5.07 -1.85
N ALA A 210 -18.84 -5.92 -0.95
CA ALA A 210 -20.00 -6.77 -1.20
C ALA A 210 -21.28 -5.97 -1.47
N GLN A 211 -21.43 -4.77 -0.89
CA GLN A 211 -22.60 -3.91 -1.07
C GLN A 211 -22.55 -3.14 -2.39
N GLN A 212 -21.38 -2.64 -2.80
CA GLN A 212 -21.20 -1.90 -4.06
C GLN A 212 -21.38 -2.78 -5.29
N ALA A 213 -21.10 -4.08 -5.17
CA ALA A 213 -21.30 -5.05 -6.26
C ALA A 213 -22.77 -5.37 -6.57
N LEU A 214 -23.73 -4.92 -5.74
CA LEU A 214 -25.15 -5.25 -5.91
C LEU A 214 -25.86 -4.41 -6.98
N HIS A 215 -25.30 -3.27 -7.39
CA HIS A 215 -25.90 -2.39 -8.38
C HIS A 215 -25.00 -2.24 -9.60
N PHE A 216 -25.48 -2.70 -10.75
CA PHE A 216 -24.74 -2.61 -12.02
C PHE A 216 -24.41 -1.17 -12.39
N GLU A 217 -25.25 -0.19 -12.02
CA GLU A 217 -25.03 1.23 -12.28
C GLU A 217 -23.75 1.73 -11.60
N ASP A 218 -23.51 1.34 -10.35
CA ASP A 218 -22.30 1.68 -9.61
C ASP A 218 -21.08 0.94 -10.16
N PHE A 219 -21.24 -0.36 -10.46
CA PHE A 219 -20.20 -1.16 -11.10
C PHE A 219 -19.78 -0.60 -12.45
N ALA A 220 -20.73 -0.13 -13.26
CA ALA A 220 -20.49 0.43 -14.58
C ALA A 220 -19.70 1.74 -14.53
N GLN A 221 -19.66 2.45 -13.39
CA GLN A 221 -18.82 3.64 -13.22
C GLN A 221 -17.40 3.30 -12.74
N THR A 222 -17.13 2.06 -12.35
CA THR A 222 -15.80 1.67 -11.86
C THR A 222 -14.75 1.73 -12.97
N GLY A 223 -13.50 2.00 -12.58
CA GLY A 223 -12.37 1.94 -13.50
C GLY A 223 -12.16 0.55 -14.11
N LEU A 224 -12.47 -0.52 -13.36
CA LEU A 224 -12.44 -1.90 -13.86
C LEU A 224 -13.41 -2.06 -15.04
N TYR A 225 -14.66 -1.62 -14.87
CA TYR A 225 -15.64 -1.71 -15.94
C TYR A 225 -15.26 -0.82 -17.13
N GLN A 226 -15.03 0.47 -16.90
CA GLN A 226 -14.84 1.45 -17.97
C GLN A 226 -13.54 1.25 -18.75
N ALA A 227 -12.44 0.91 -18.07
CA ALA A 227 -11.12 0.84 -18.71
C ALA A 227 -10.72 -0.57 -19.16
N VAL A 228 -11.30 -1.62 -18.56
CA VAL A 228 -10.89 -3.01 -18.82
C VAL A 228 -12.01 -3.79 -19.48
N LEU A 229 -13.14 -3.98 -18.78
CA LEU A 229 -14.19 -4.89 -19.25
C LEU A 229 -14.99 -4.35 -20.43
N LEU A 230 -15.37 -3.07 -20.41
CA LEU A 230 -16.19 -2.46 -21.44
C LEU A 230 -15.50 -2.50 -22.82
N PRO A 231 -14.21 -2.10 -22.97
CA PRO A 231 -13.52 -2.23 -24.25
C PRO A 231 -13.40 -3.68 -24.74
N GLU A 232 -13.09 -4.62 -23.83
CA GLU A 232 -12.96 -6.04 -24.16
C GLU A 232 -14.29 -6.62 -24.65
N TRP A 233 -15.38 -6.38 -23.91
CA TRP A 233 -16.71 -6.85 -24.28
C TRP A 233 -17.23 -6.20 -25.55
N GLN A 234 -16.98 -4.90 -25.75
CA GLN A 234 -17.33 -4.23 -27.00
C GLN A 234 -16.59 -4.84 -28.19
N ALA A 235 -15.31 -5.17 -28.04
CA ALA A 235 -14.53 -5.83 -29.07
C ALA A 235 -15.09 -7.24 -29.37
N SER A 236 -15.37 -8.05 -28.34
CA SER A 236 -15.96 -9.38 -28.50
C SER A 236 -17.35 -9.35 -29.16
N LEU A 237 -18.21 -8.42 -28.74
CA LEU A 237 -19.55 -8.26 -29.32
C LEU A 237 -19.48 -7.79 -30.77
N SER A 238 -18.61 -6.83 -31.09
CA SER A 238 -18.40 -6.36 -32.46
C SER A 238 -17.89 -7.48 -33.36
N HIS A 239 -16.98 -8.32 -32.84
CA HIS A 239 -16.50 -9.49 -33.56
C HIS A 239 -17.61 -10.52 -33.82
N ALA A 240 -18.41 -10.84 -32.80
CA ALA A 240 -19.55 -11.74 -32.93
C ALA A 240 -20.60 -11.22 -33.93
N GLN A 241 -20.89 -9.92 -33.89
CA GLN A 241 -21.79 -9.27 -34.85
C GLN A 241 -21.25 -9.41 -36.29
N HIS A 242 -19.96 -9.15 -36.49
CA HIS A 242 -19.36 -9.27 -37.83
C HIS A 242 -19.44 -10.70 -38.37
N LEU A 243 -19.20 -11.71 -37.52
CA LEU A 243 -19.35 -13.12 -37.91
C LEU A 243 -20.80 -13.46 -38.30
N LEU A 244 -21.79 -12.93 -37.57
CA LEU A 244 -23.20 -13.12 -37.89
C LEU A 244 -23.59 -12.44 -39.22
N GLU A 245 -23.11 -11.22 -39.45
CA GLU A 245 -23.34 -10.50 -40.72
C GLU A 245 -22.71 -11.24 -41.91
N GLN A 246 -21.50 -11.77 -41.76
CA GLN A 246 -20.85 -12.61 -42.76
C GLN A 246 -21.63 -13.90 -43.03
N ALA A 247 -22.15 -14.54 -41.98
CA ALA A 247 -22.97 -15.74 -42.11
C ALA A 247 -24.28 -15.44 -42.85
N LEU A 248 -24.96 -14.33 -42.53
CA LEU A 248 -26.17 -13.88 -43.21
C LEU A 248 -25.92 -13.57 -44.69
N ALA A 249 -24.88 -12.80 -45.01
CA ALA A 249 -24.52 -12.50 -46.40
C ALA A 249 -24.17 -13.77 -47.19
N SER A 250 -23.50 -14.73 -46.55
CA SER A 250 -23.22 -16.02 -47.16
C SER A 250 -24.50 -16.79 -47.46
N LEU A 251 -25.48 -16.77 -46.55
CA LEU A 251 -26.80 -17.42 -46.73
C LEU A 251 -27.59 -16.81 -47.90
N GLU A 252 -27.57 -15.50 -48.07
CA GLU A 252 -28.26 -14.80 -49.18
C GLU A 252 -27.67 -15.14 -50.56
N SER A 253 -26.39 -15.53 -50.61
CA SER A 253 -25.69 -15.91 -51.84
C SER A 253 -25.84 -17.39 -52.23
N LEU A 254 -26.55 -18.18 -51.42
CA LEU A 254 -26.70 -19.62 -51.64
C LEU A 254 -27.72 -19.93 -52.76
N THR A 255 -27.34 -20.87 -53.63
CA THR A 255 -28.26 -21.51 -54.58
C THR A 255 -28.80 -22.83 -54.02
N ASP A 256 -29.94 -23.31 -54.52
CA ASP A 256 -30.57 -24.58 -54.07
C ASP A 256 -29.61 -25.79 -54.09
N ALA A 257 -28.68 -25.82 -55.06
CA ALA A 257 -27.66 -26.85 -55.17
C ALA A 257 -26.59 -26.78 -54.06
N MET A 258 -26.30 -25.58 -53.54
CA MET A 258 -25.37 -25.37 -52.42
C MET A 258 -26.04 -25.67 -51.08
N ILE A 259 -27.32 -25.32 -50.94
CA ILE A 259 -28.14 -25.62 -49.76
C ILE A 259 -28.18 -27.14 -49.51
N GLY A 260 -28.43 -27.93 -50.55
CA GLY A 260 -28.44 -29.40 -50.45
C GLY A 260 -27.11 -30.03 -50.01
N LYS A 261 -25.97 -29.37 -50.21
CA LYS A 261 -24.65 -29.83 -49.73
C LYS A 261 -24.33 -29.39 -48.31
N LEU A 262 -24.83 -28.23 -47.89
CA LEU A 262 -24.57 -27.64 -46.57
C LEU A 262 -25.47 -28.18 -45.47
N GLN A 263 -26.70 -28.57 -45.81
CA GLN A 263 -27.70 -29.07 -44.86
C GLN A 263 -27.19 -30.22 -43.95
N PRO A 264 -26.57 -31.29 -44.47
CA PRO A 264 -26.06 -32.36 -43.60
C PRO A 264 -24.88 -31.93 -42.71
N LEU A 265 -24.07 -30.94 -43.13
CA LEU A 265 -22.96 -30.40 -42.32
C LEU A 265 -23.46 -29.52 -41.18
N LEU A 266 -24.49 -28.71 -41.42
CA LEU A 266 -25.11 -27.86 -40.40
C LEU A 266 -25.88 -28.68 -39.37
N GLU A 267 -26.57 -29.75 -39.78
CA GLU A 267 -27.23 -30.68 -38.87
C GLU A 267 -26.22 -31.39 -37.95
N ALA A 268 -25.06 -31.80 -38.48
CA ALA A 268 -23.98 -32.40 -37.69
C ALA A 268 -23.32 -31.40 -36.71
N ALA A 269 -23.15 -30.14 -37.10
CA ALA A 269 -22.63 -29.10 -36.21
C ALA A 269 -23.63 -28.75 -35.09
N ARG A 270 -24.93 -28.72 -35.40
CA ARG A 270 -25.99 -28.43 -34.42
C ARG A 270 -26.05 -29.47 -33.30
N SER A 271 -25.74 -30.73 -33.59
CA SER A 271 -25.68 -31.80 -32.58
C SER A 271 -24.43 -31.76 -31.69
N GLN A 272 -23.43 -30.94 -31.99
CA GLN A 272 -22.23 -30.76 -31.16
C GLN A 272 -22.32 -29.57 -30.19
N VAL A 273 -23.31 -28.69 -30.38
CA VAL A 273 -23.51 -27.46 -29.59
C VAL A 273 -24.63 -27.61 -28.55
N GLN A 274 -25.42 -28.70 -28.61
CA GLN A 274 -26.35 -29.12 -27.55
C GLN A 274 -25.64 -30.05 -26.56
#